data_AF-A0ABD0P630-F1
#
_entry.id   AF-A0ABD0P630-F1
#
_cell.length_a   1.000
_cell.length_b   1.000
_cell.length_c   1.000
_cell.angle_alpha   90.00
_cell.angle_beta   90.00
_cell.angle_gamma   90.00
#
_symmetry.space_group_name_H-M   'P 1'
#
loop_
_entity.id
_entity.type
_entity.pdbx_description
1 polymer ?
#
loop_
_entity_poly.entity_id
_entity_poly.type
_entity_poly.pdbx_seq_one_letter_code
_entity_poly.pdbx_strand_id
1 'polypeptide(L)' 'VAEVIVLVGGRQVIGMNQRSLTAVTCFNPQNNKWYPLASLPFYNREFFSVISAGDNIYLS' A
#
# COMPACT_ATOMS: atom_id res chain seq x y z
N VAL A 1 -6.59 11.51 17.64
CA VAL A 1 -5.86 10.58 16.73
C VAL A 1 -6.72 10.36 15.51
N ALA A 2 -6.16 10.45 14.30
CA ALA A 2 -6.90 10.17 13.06
C ALA A 2 -6.52 8.78 12.58
N GLU A 3 -7.52 7.94 12.34
CA GLU A 3 -7.32 6.63 11.72
C GLU A 3 -7.23 6.81 10.20
N VAL A 4 -6.36 6.02 9.56
CA VAL A 4 -6.17 6.03 8.10
C VAL A 4 -6.24 4.62 7.57
N ILE A 5 -6.63 4.49 6.30
CA ILE A 5 -6.55 3.22 5.58
C ILE A 5 -5.26 3.24 4.78
N VAL A 6 -4.40 2.23 4.93
CA VAL A 6 -3.15 2.13 4.16
C VAL A 6 -3.28 1.00 3.15
N LEU A 7 -3.03 1.32 1.88
CA LEU A 7 -2.90 0.35 0.80
C LEU A 7 -1.42 0.13 0.50
N VAL A 8 -1.02 -1.13 0.39
CA VAL A 8 0.38 -1.55 0.28
C VAL A 8 0.55 -2.47 -0.92
N GLY A 9 1.28 -2.00 -1.93
CA GLY A 9 1.62 -2.78 -3.13
C GLY A 9 0.40 -3.18 -3.98
N GLY A 10 0.33 -4.47 -4.36
CA GLY A 10 -0.69 -5.03 -5.24
C GLY A 10 -0.15 -5.34 -6.64
N ARG A 11 -1.06 -5.68 -7.57
CA ARG A 11 -0.72 -5.95 -8.98
C ARG A 11 -1.59 -5.10 -9.89
N GLN A 12 -0.96 -4.41 -10.83
CA GLN A 12 -1.67 -3.68 -11.87
C GLN A 12 -1.73 -4.51 -13.15
N VAL A 13 -2.94 -4.64 -13.68
CA VAL A 13 -3.26 -5.33 -14.94
C VAL A 13 -3.73 -4.27 -15.94
N ILE A 14 -2.98 -4.06 -17.02
CA ILE A 14 -3.39 -3.17 -18.13
C ILE A 14 -3.22 -3.95 -19.43
N GLY A 15 -4.34 -4.42 -20.00
CA GLY A 15 -4.32 -5.32 -21.16
C GLY A 15 -3.56 -6.61 -20.82
N MET A 16 -2.54 -6.93 -21.62
CA MET A 16 -1.66 -8.08 -21.38
C MET A 16 -0.49 -7.77 -20.42
N ASN A 17 -0.28 -6.51 -20.04
CA ASN A 17 0.80 -6.13 -19.13
C ASN A 17 0.39 -6.31 -17.68
N GLN A 18 1.24 -7.02 -16.95
CA GLN A 18 1.10 -7.30 -15.52
C GLN A 18 2.33 -6.74 -14.81
N ARG A 19 2.13 -5.92 -13.77
CA ARG A 19 3.24 -5.38 -12.98
C ARG A 19 2.88 -5.38 -11.50
N SER A 20 3.76 -5.93 -10.67
CA SER A 20 3.69 -5.77 -9.22
C SER A 20 3.96 -4.31 -8.85
N LEU A 21 3.14 -3.77 -7.96
CA LEU A 21 3.22 -2.39 -7.51
C LEU A 21 4.09 -2.29 -6.26
N THR A 22 4.92 -1.25 -6.22
CA THR A 22 5.69 -0.88 -5.03
C THR A 22 5.08 0.29 -4.28
N ALA A 23 3.95 0.81 -4.76
CA ALA A 23 3.30 1.99 -4.21
C ALA A 23 2.70 1.68 -2.83
N VAL A 24 2.82 2.63 -1.91
CA VAL A 24 2.11 2.64 -0.64
C VAL A 24 1.35 3.96 -0.56
N THR A 25 0.07 3.91 -0.27
CA THR A 25 -0.78 5.10 -0.17
C THR A 25 -1.62 5.03 1.09
N CYS A 26 -1.92 6.19 1.69
CA CYS A 26 -2.89 6.28 2.77
C CYS A 26 -4.09 7.13 2.38
N PHE A 27 -5.27 6.67 2.78
CA PHE A 27 -6.51 7.41 2.69
C PHE A 27 -6.84 7.99 4.07
N ASN A 28 -7.08 9.30 4.11
CA ASN A 28 -7.59 9.98 5.28
C ASN A 28 -9.12 10.21 5.13
N PRO A 29 -9.97 9.49 5.89
CA PRO A 29 -11.42 9.64 5.82
C PRO A 29 -11.93 11.02 6.24
N GLN A 30 -11.18 11.77 7.06
CA GLN A 30 -11.62 13.06 7.58
C GLN A 30 -11.69 14.15 6.51
N ASN A 31 -10.83 14.06 5.51
CA ASN A 31 -10.76 15.04 4.41
C ASN A 31 -10.98 14.40 3.03
N ASN A 32 -11.28 13.10 2.99
CA ASN A 32 -11.56 12.32 1.79
C ASN A 32 -10.43 12.42 0.73
N LYS A 33 -9.18 12.32 1.17
CA LYS A 33 -8.00 12.42 0.29
C LYS A 33 -7.05 11.25 0.44
N TRP A 34 -6.40 10.94 -0.68
CA TRP A 34 -5.30 9.99 -0.78
C TRP A 34 -3.97 10.73 -0.73
N TYR A 35 -3.00 10.12 -0.05
CA TYR A 35 -1.63 10.62 0.07
C TYR A 35 -0.63 9.51 -0.25
N PRO A 36 0.45 9.80 -0.98
CA PRO A 36 1.54 8.84 -1.16
C PRO A 36 2.34 8.67 0.14
N LEU A 37 2.81 7.45 0.40
CA LEU A 37 3.78 7.11 1.44
C LEU A 37 5.08 6.59 0.80
N ALA A 38 6.06 6.22 1.63
CA ALA A 38 7.29 5.61 1.16
C ALA A 38 7.02 4.29 0.42
N SER A 39 7.61 4.14 -0.77
CA SER A 39 7.47 2.92 -1.58
C SER A 39 8.16 1.71 -0.95
N LEU A 40 7.66 0.52 -1.25
CA LEU A 40 8.32 -0.74 -0.87
C LEU A 40 9.70 -0.85 -1.53
N PRO A 41 10.70 -1.41 -0.83
CA PRO A 41 12.06 -1.56 -1.37
C PRO A 41 12.20 -2.74 -2.34
N PHE A 42 11.11 -3.46 -2.69
CA PHE A 42 11.14 -4.66 -3.52
C PHE A 42 10.27 -4.51 -4.76
N TYR A 43 10.78 -4.88 -5.93
CA TYR A 43 10.13 -4.66 -7.23
C TYR A 43 9.36 -5.88 -7.79
N ASN A 44 9.56 -7.08 -7.24
CA ASN A 44 9.01 -8.34 -7.78
C ASN A 44 8.28 -9.22 -6.74
N ARG A 45 7.66 -8.62 -5.70
CA ARG A 45 6.81 -9.36 -4.75
C ARG A 45 5.38 -8.82 -4.77
N GLU A 46 4.42 -9.73 -4.61
CA GLU A 46 2.99 -9.46 -4.54
C GLU A 46 2.31 -10.45 -3.58
N PHE A 47 1.01 -10.25 -3.30
CA PHE A 47 0.22 -11.05 -2.35
C PHE A 47 0.71 -11.00 -0.89
N PHE A 48 1.21 -9.85 -0.45
CA PHE A 48 1.59 -9.64 0.94
C PHE A 48 0.39 -9.81 1.88
N SER A 49 0.60 -10.49 3.00
CA SER A 49 -0.22 -10.24 4.19
C SER A 49 0.25 -8.94 4.84
N VAL A 50 -0.68 -8.15 5.36
CA VAL A 50 -0.38 -6.84 5.98
C VAL A 50 -1.00 -6.81 7.36
N ILE A 51 -0.22 -6.40 8.36
CA ILE A 51 -0.70 -6.17 9.73
C ILE A 51 -0.22 -4.80 10.23
N SER A 52 -1.00 -4.18 11.10
CA SER A 52 -0.60 -3.02 11.90
C SER A 52 -0.34 -3.44 13.34
N ALA A 53 0.74 -2.93 13.93
CA ALA A 53 1.05 -3.12 15.35
C ALA A 53 1.81 -1.90 15.89
N GLY A 54 1.23 -1.24 16.89
CA GLY A 54 1.72 0.05 17.36
C GLY A 54 1.72 1.08 16.22
N ASP A 55 2.84 1.78 16.03
CA ASP A 55 3.01 2.78 14.98
C ASP A 55 3.54 2.21 13.66
N ASN A 56 3.65 0.87 13.55
CA ASN A 56 4.29 0.20 12.43
C ASN A 56 3.31 -0.65 11.60
N ILE A 57 3.67 -0.83 10.33
CA ILE A 57 3.01 -1.76 9.40
C ILE A 57 4.02 -2.82 8.97
N TYR A 58 3.63 -4.08 9.02
CA TYR A 58 4.46 -5.22 8.65
C TYR A 58 3.88 -5.99 7.48
N LEU A 59 4.76 -6.58 6.68
CA LEU A 59 4.44 -7.39 5.51
C LEU A 59 5.11 -8.77 5.62
N SER A 60 4.43 -9.83 5.16
CA SER A 60 5.01 -11.19 4.98
C SER A 60 5.06 -11.60 3.51
#